data_AF-A0A654DPG9-F1
#
_entry.id   AF-A0A654DPG9-F1
#
_cell.length_a   1.000
_cell.length_b   1.000
_cell.length_c   1.000
_cell.angle_alpha   90.00
_cell.angle_beta   90.00
_cell.angle_gamma   90.00
#
_symmetry.space_group_name_H-M   'P 1'
#
loop_
_entity.id
_entity.type
_entity.pdbx_description
1 polymer ?
#
loop_
_entity_poly.entity_id
_entity_poly.type
_entity_poly.pdbx_seq_one_letter_code
_entity_poly.pdbx_strand_id
1 'polypeptide(L)' 'MTPEELQHYFQSKDLPETLEIQQDMQVFDVQRFLSTSFIHVSLWKKDLSKCPSWIRLLKFKDALEAKEEA' A
#
# COMPACT_ATOMS: atom_id res chain seq x y z
N MET A 1 8.30 10.19 3.47
CA MET A 1 7.78 8.81 3.40
C MET A 1 8.66 7.95 2.53
N THR A 2 9.58 7.25 3.17
CA THR A 2 10.34 6.14 2.58
C THR A 2 9.51 4.84 2.63
N PRO A 3 9.94 3.76 1.93
CA PRO A 3 9.31 2.45 2.07
C PRO A 3 9.24 1.94 3.50
N GLU A 4 10.28 2.17 4.30
CA GLU A 4 10.36 1.76 5.70
C GLU A 4 9.36 2.53 6.56
N GLU A 5 9.27 3.86 6.38
CA GLU A 5 8.29 4.70 7.06
C GLU A 5 6.85 4.24 6.74
N LEU A 6 6.57 3.90 5.48
CA LEU A 6 5.25 3.42 5.05
C LEU A 6 4.94 2.02 5.60
N GLN A 7 5.94 1.15 5.68
CA GLN A 7 5.77 -0.18 6.27
C GLN A 7 5.42 -0.09 7.76
N HIS A 8 6.12 0.77 8.51
CA HIS A 8 5.81 1.01 9.92
C HIS A 8 4.42 1.62 10.12
N TYR A 9 4.02 2.55 9.25
CA TYR A 9 2.66 3.08 9.24
C TYR A 9 1.62 1.95 9.16
N PHE A 10 1.72 1.04 8.19
CA PHE A 10 0.77 -0.06 8.04
C PHE A 10 0.81 -1.05 9.21
N GLN A 11 1.97 -1.28 9.83
CA GLN A 11 2.09 -2.12 11.03
C GLN A 11 1.41 -1.52 12.26
N SER A 12 1.26 -0.19 12.31
CA SER A 12 0.61 0.52 13.41
C SER A 12 -0.92 0.64 13.27
N LYS A 13 -1.47 0.23 12.12
CA LYS A 13 -2.90 0.35 11.79
C LYS A 13 -3.59 -1.00 11.95
N ASP A 14 -4.87 -0.97 12.31
CA ASP A 14 -5.73 -2.13 12.14
C ASP A 14 -6.22 -2.15 10.69
N LEU A 15 -5.75 -3.13 9.93
CA LEU A 15 -5.95 -3.16 8.48
C LEU A 15 -7.16 -4.03 8.13
N PRO A 16 -8.05 -3.58 7.23
CA PRO A 16 -9.19 -4.38 6.83
C PRO A 16 -8.75 -5.59 6.02
N GLU A 17 -9.61 -6.61 5.94
CA GLU A 17 -9.39 -7.78 5.07
C GLU A 17 -9.40 -7.38 3.59
N THR A 18 -10.28 -6.44 3.24
CA THR A 18 -10.41 -5.89 1.89
C THR A 18 -10.48 -4.36 1.88
N LEU A 19 -9.95 -3.75 0.82
CA LEU A 19 -9.99 -2.29 0.62
C LEU A 19 -10.10 -1.96 -0.87
N GLU A 20 -11.07 -1.13 -1.23
CA GLU A 20 -11.13 -0.52 -2.56
C GLU A 20 -10.18 0.68 -2.60
N ILE A 21 -9.21 0.66 -3.52
CA ILE A 21 -8.17 1.69 -3.63
C ILE A 21 -8.38 2.66 -4.80
N GLN A 22 -9.32 2.34 -5.69
CA GLN A 22 -9.84 3.18 -6.77
C GLN A 22 -11.10 2.49 -7.33
N GLN A 23 -11.93 3.23 -8.08
CA GLN A 23 -13.25 2.83 -8.57
C GLN A 23 -13.36 1.45 -9.27
N ASP A 24 -12.24 0.91 -9.76
CA ASP A 24 -12.16 -0.42 -10.41
C ASP A 24 -11.04 -1.31 -9.85
N MET A 25 -10.58 -1.05 -8.61
CA MET A 25 -9.49 -1.81 -8.00
C MET A 25 -9.76 -2.07 -6.54
N GLN A 26 -10.07 -3.34 -6.26
CA GLN A 26 -10.25 -3.85 -4.92
C GLN A 26 -9.08 -4.77 -4.54
N VAL A 27 -8.53 -4.53 -3.36
CA VAL A 27 -7.58 -5.42 -2.69
C VAL A 27 -8.40 -6.38 -1.83
N PHE A 28 -8.38 -7.67 -2.16
CA PHE A 28 -9.13 -8.71 -1.43
C PHE A 28 -8.33 -9.42 -0.34
N ASP A 29 -7.01 -9.28 -0.36
CA ASP A 29 -6.10 -9.85 0.64
C ASP A 29 -5.03 -8.79 0.93
N VAL A 30 -5.33 -7.95 1.92
CA VAL A 30 -4.48 -6.81 2.27
C VAL A 30 -3.10 -7.25 2.74
N GLN A 31 -3.01 -8.31 3.55
CA GLN A 31 -1.73 -8.77 4.08
C GLN A 31 -0.82 -9.27 2.96
N ARG A 32 -1.35 -10.09 2.04
CA ARG A 32 -0.60 -10.57 0.89
C ARG A 32 -0.24 -9.45 -0.08
N PHE A 33 -1.15 -8.50 -0.29
CA PHE A 33 -0.91 -7.32 -1.11
C PHE A 33 0.26 -6.49 -0.58
N LEU A 34 0.27 -6.16 0.71
CA LEU A 34 1.33 -5.38 1.34
C LEU A 34 2.66 -6.13 1.25
N SER A 35 2.70 -7.40 1.68
CA SER A 35 3.91 -8.23 1.63
C SER A 35 4.52 -8.29 0.22
N THR A 36 3.71 -8.61 -0.79
CA THR A 36 4.16 -8.70 -2.18
C THR A 36 4.63 -7.34 -2.72
N SER A 37 3.92 -6.27 -2.38
CA SER A 37 4.25 -4.93 -2.83
C SER A 37 5.59 -4.45 -2.26
N PHE A 38 5.85 -4.67 -0.96
CA PHE A 38 7.13 -4.33 -0.35
C PHE A 38 8.29 -5.17 -0.89
N ILE A 39 8.08 -6.46 -1.17
CA ILE A 39 9.09 -7.28 -1.87
C ILE A 39 9.44 -6.65 -3.21
N HIS A 40 8.44 -6.30 -4.03
CA HIS A 40 8.70 -5.67 -5.33
C HIS A 40 9.39 -4.30 -5.20
N VAL A 41 9.04 -3.50 -4.19
CA VAL A 41 9.72 -2.23 -3.90
C VAL A 41 11.18 -2.48 -3.52
N SER A 42 11.47 -3.47 -2.67
CA SER A 42 12.85 -3.80 -2.27
C SER A 42 13.73 -4.28 -3.42
N LEU A 43 13.14 -4.94 -4.43
CA LEU A 43 13.83 -5.42 -5.62
C LEU A 43 13.97 -4.34 -6.70
N TRP A 44 13.30 -3.19 -6.56
CA TRP A 44 13.30 -2.12 -7.54
C TRP A 44 14.59 -1.31 -7.47
N LYS A 45 15.39 -1.38 -8.54
CA LYS A 45 16.71 -0.71 -8.63
C LYS A 45 16.68 0.65 -9.35
N LYS A 46 15.49 1.11 -9.75
CA LYS A 46 15.31 2.37 -10.48
C LYS A 46 14.67 3.41 -9.55
N ASP A 47 14.34 4.56 -10.13
CA ASP A 47 13.57 5.61 -9.47
C ASP A 47 12.29 5.05 -8.81
N LEU A 48 12.19 5.21 -7.50
CA LEU A 48 11.08 4.71 -6.67
C LEU A 48 9.75 5.33 -7.09
N SER A 49 9.74 6.59 -7.54
CA SER A 49 8.52 7.27 -8.00
C SER A 49 7.90 6.61 -9.24
N LYS A 50 8.68 5.78 -9.94
CA LYS A 50 8.26 5.02 -11.12
C LYS A 50 7.97 3.55 -10.82
N CYS A 51 8.11 3.11 -9.57
CA CYS A 51 7.83 1.73 -9.17
C CYS A 51 6.30 1.53 -9.07
N PRO A 52 5.70 0.62 -9.86
CA PRO A 52 4.26 0.38 -9.82
C PRO A 52 3.77 -0.08 -8.44
N SER A 53 4.56 -0.92 -7.76
CA SER A 53 4.22 -1.39 -6.41
C SER A 53 4.28 -0.26 -5.39
N TRP A 54 5.20 0.70 -5.54
CA TRP A 54 5.26 1.88 -4.69
C TRP A 54 4.01 2.75 -4.86
N ILE A 55 3.63 3.04 -6.11
CA ILE A 55 2.44 3.83 -6.43
C ILE A 55 1.18 3.17 -5.85
N ARG A 56 1.06 1.84 -5.93
CA ARG A 56 -0.07 1.10 -5.36
C ARG A 56 -0.12 1.17 -3.83
N LEU A 57 1.04 1.11 -3.16
CA LEU A 57 1.11 1.26 -1.70
C LEU A 57 0.66 2.65 -1.25
N LEU A 58 1.04 3.70 -2.00
CA LEU A 58 0.58 5.06 -1.73
C LEU A 58 -0.94 5.17 -1.91
N LYS A 59 -1.49 4.67 -3.02
CA LYS A 59 -2.95 4.62 -3.23
C LYS A 59 -3.69 3.86 -2.14
N PHE A 60 -3.11 2.76 -1.67
CA PHE A 60 -3.68 1.98 -0.57
C PHE A 60 -3.73 2.79 0.71
N LYS A 61 -2.65 3.51 1.05
CA LYS A 61 -2.64 4.42 2.20
C LYS A 61 -3.72 5.50 2.07
N ASP A 62 -3.80 6.16 0.92
CA ASP A 62 -4.78 7.25 0.71
C ASP A 62 -6.22 6.74 0.85
N ALA A 63 -6.51 5.54 0.32
CA ALA A 63 -7.82 4.91 0.47
C ALA A 63 -8.12 4.46 1.90
N LEU A 64 -7.10 4.01 2.64
CA LEU A 64 -7.24 3.62 4.04
C LEU A 64 -7.58 4.85 4.91
N GLU A 65 -6.89 5.96 4.69
CA GLU A 65 -7.15 7.23 5.40
C GLU A 65 -8.54 7.80 5.05
N ALA A 66 -8.91 7.79 3.78
CA ALA A 66 -10.25 8.22 3.35
C ALA A 66 -11.38 7.38 3.98
N LYS A 67 -11.13 6.09 4.25
CA LYS A 67 -12.08 5.20 4.93
C LYS A 67 -12.15 5.47 6.44
N GLU A 68 -11.06 5.92 7.07
CA GLU A 68 -11.05 6.28 8.50
C GLU A 68 -11.78 7.62 8.76
N GLU A 69 -11.79 8.53 7.77
CA GLU A 69 -12.46 9.84 7.85
C GLU A 69 -13.97 9.80 7.53
N ALA A 70 -14.48 8.68 6.99
CA ALA A 70 -15.86 8.49 6.56
C ALA A 70 -16.73 7.82 7.64
#